data_AF-A0AAD4DUE4-F1
#
_entry.id   AF-A0AAD4DUE4-F1
#
_cell.length_a   1.000
_cell.length_b   1.000
_cell.length_c   1.000
_cell.angle_alpha   90.00
_cell.angle_beta   90.00
_cell.angle_gamma   90.00
#
_symmetry.space_group_name_H-M   'P 1'
#
loop_
_entity.id
_entity.type
_entity.pdbx_description
1 polymer ?
#
loop_
_entity_poly.entity_id
_entity_poly.type
_entity_poly.pdbx_seq_one_letter_code
_entity_poly.pdbx_strand_id
1 'polypeptide(L)'
;MAARTFGALKIAVEKLTKLYSCPIPSLETEDPYLKCPYPRSYTNSTGFIQEFRYDETQILRDQLIFFGETIGDAAGSKICIKFVRHYSPQAHKFCASKGNAPKLIAYNSLPDGWNLVIMDALGVLDCQPLKETITCLIRELHNHNDGYVHGDLRYTNFVVRDDKHFMLRLGRTNPEDALSYVCQSEGYSTA
;
A
#
# COMPACT_ATOMS: atom_id res chain seq x y z
N MET A 1 21.17 19.17 39.11
CA MET A 1 20.86 18.30 37.96
C MET A 1 20.26 19.10 36.79
N ALA A 2 19.23 19.93 37.03
CA ALA A 2 18.55 20.73 35.99
C ALA A 2 19.45 21.68 35.16
N ALA A 3 20.42 22.36 35.78
CA ALA A 3 21.30 23.30 35.06
C ALA A 3 22.13 22.64 33.94
N ARG A 4 22.56 21.38 34.14
CA ARG A 4 23.28 20.62 33.10
C ARG A 4 22.35 20.22 31.96
N THR A 5 21.11 19.87 32.27
CA THR A 5 20.07 19.54 31.28
C THR A 5 19.72 20.76 30.42
N PHE A 6 19.52 21.93 31.03
CA PHE A 6 19.26 23.16 30.27
C PHE A 6 20.47 23.61 29.45
N GLY A 7 21.69 23.42 29.96
CA GLY A 7 22.91 23.66 29.19
C GLY A 7 23.03 22.76 27.96
N ALA A 8 22.77 21.46 28.12
CA ALA A 8 22.77 20.50 27.02
C ALA A 8 21.68 20.82 25.96
N LEU A 9 20.48 21.19 26.42
CA LEU A 9 19.39 21.60 25.52
C LEU A 9 19.76 22.86 24.72
N LYS A 10 20.35 23.87 25.36
CA LYS A 10 20.82 25.08 24.67
C LYS A 10 21.84 24.75 23.57
N ILE A 11 22.83 23.91 23.90
CA ILE A 11 23.85 23.48 22.92
C ILE A 11 23.22 22.70 21.76
N ALA A 12 22.25 21.83 22.05
CA ALA A 12 21.55 21.06 21.03
C ALA A 12 20.75 21.97 20.08
N VAL A 13 20.03 22.96 20.62
CA VAL A 13 19.27 23.94 19.84
C VAL A 13 20.22 24.78 18.98
N GLU A 14 21.31 25.31 19.53
CA GLU A 14 22.29 26.10 18.78
C GLU A 14 22.92 25.30 17.62
N LYS A 15 23.25 24.03 17.85
CA LYS A 15 23.76 23.13 16.79
C LYS A 15 22.71 22.87 15.71
N LEU A 16 21.46 22.66 16.11
CA LEU A 16 20.35 22.41 15.20
C LEU A 16 20.06 23.65 14.34
N THR A 17 19.97 24.82 14.97
CA THR A 17 19.79 26.10 14.27
C THR A 17 20.93 26.32 13.28
N LYS A 18 22.18 26.09 13.68
CA LYS A 18 23.33 26.24 12.78
C LYS A 18 23.25 25.29 11.58
N LEU A 19 22.83 24.04 11.78
CA LEU A 19 22.67 23.04 10.72
C LEU A 19 21.60 23.45 9.70
N TYR A 20 20.46 23.97 10.16
CA TYR A 20 19.36 24.40 9.30
C TYR A 20 19.46 25.86 8.82
N SER A 21 20.45 26.63 9.28
CA SER A 21 20.72 27.99 8.78
C SER A 21 21.46 27.99 7.45
N CYS A 22 22.12 26.88 7.11
CA CYS A 22 22.60 26.65 5.77
C CYS A 22 21.45 26.13 4.91
N PRO A 23 21.34 26.52 3.63
CA PRO A 23 20.50 25.78 2.70
C PRO A 23 20.95 24.33 2.76
N ILE A 24 20.01 23.41 3.04
CA ILE A 24 20.28 21.98 2.92
C ILE A 24 20.86 21.81 1.51
N PRO A 25 22.08 21.28 1.33
CA PRO A 25 22.62 21.04 0.01
C PRO A 25 21.55 20.28 -0.75
N SER A 26 21.08 20.83 -1.87
CA SER A 26 20.19 20.06 -2.72
C SER A 26 20.99 18.84 -3.12
N LEU A 27 20.62 17.69 -2.56
CA LEU A 27 20.89 16.42 -3.17
C LEU A 27 20.06 16.46 -4.45
N GLU A 28 20.62 17.09 -5.50
CA GLU A 28 20.19 16.85 -6.86
C GLU A 28 20.57 15.41 -7.16
N THR A 29 19.76 14.48 -6.63
CA THR A 29 19.79 13.09 -7.06
C THR A 29 19.09 13.06 -8.40
N GLU A 30 19.82 13.51 -9.42
CA GLU A 30 19.62 13.27 -10.85
C GLU A 30 19.86 11.78 -11.19
N ASP A 31 19.60 10.87 -10.25
CA ASP A 31 19.68 9.45 -10.50
C ASP A 31 18.25 8.87 -10.57
N PRO A 32 17.73 8.54 -11.77
CA PRO A 32 16.48 7.81 -11.93
C PRO A 32 16.43 6.50 -11.14
N TYR A 33 17.59 5.90 -10.81
CA TYR A 33 17.69 4.68 -10.01
C TYR A 33 17.33 4.89 -8.54
N LEU A 34 17.43 6.11 -8.00
CA LEU A 34 16.97 6.43 -6.64
C LEU A 34 15.45 6.67 -6.55
N LYS A 35 14.78 6.90 -7.68
CA LYS A 35 13.33 7.16 -7.72
C LYS A 35 12.49 5.89 -7.62
N CYS A 36 13.06 4.72 -7.91
CA CYS A 36 12.35 3.44 -7.89
C CYS A 36 13.09 2.41 -7.04
N PRO A 37 12.41 1.77 -6.07
CA PRO A 37 13.04 0.87 -5.11
C PRO A 37 13.51 -0.46 -5.73
N TYR A 38 14.52 -1.06 -5.11
CA TYR A 38 14.88 -2.47 -5.30
C TYR A 38 13.82 -3.37 -4.63
N PRO A 39 13.46 -4.55 -5.20
CA PRO A 39 14.02 -5.24 -6.37
C PRO A 39 13.31 -4.93 -7.71
N ARG A 40 13.90 -5.43 -8.81
CA ARG A 40 13.38 -5.32 -10.20
C ARG A 40 12.99 -6.67 -10.81
N SER A 41 12.79 -7.66 -9.95
CA SER A 41 12.30 -8.98 -10.31
C SER A 41 11.47 -9.55 -9.17
N TYR A 42 10.62 -10.50 -9.51
CA TYR A 42 9.82 -11.25 -8.55
C TYR A 42 9.78 -12.73 -8.93
N THR A 43 9.60 -13.60 -7.95
CA THR A 43 9.31 -15.02 -8.21
C THR A 43 7.81 -15.17 -8.38
N ASN A 44 7.38 -15.62 -9.55
CA ASN A 44 5.97 -15.84 -9.86
C ASN A 44 5.41 -17.09 -9.13
N SER A 45 4.12 -17.37 -9.30
CA SER A 45 3.46 -18.52 -8.67
C SER A 45 4.01 -19.89 -9.14
N THR A 46 4.69 -19.94 -10.29
CA THR A 46 5.31 -21.16 -10.82
C THR A 46 6.77 -21.33 -10.39
N GLY A 47 7.32 -20.39 -9.62
CA GLY A 47 8.70 -20.44 -9.13
C GLY A 47 9.74 -19.83 -10.07
N PHE A 48 9.34 -19.30 -11.23
CA PHE A 48 10.25 -18.63 -12.16
C PHE A 48 10.47 -17.18 -11.75
N ILE A 49 11.71 -16.72 -11.96
CA ILE A 49 12.08 -15.32 -11.75
C ILE A 49 11.65 -14.52 -12.97
N GLN A 50 10.76 -13.56 -12.75
CA GLN A 50 10.28 -12.63 -13.75
C GLN A 50 10.88 -11.26 -13.49
N GLU A 51 11.61 -10.71 -14.46
CA GLU A 51 12.13 -9.36 -14.42
C GLU A 51 11.08 -8.35 -14.89
N PHE A 52 11.18 -7.12 -14.39
CA PHE A 52 10.31 -6.02 -14.79
C PHE A 52 11.05 -4.69 -14.79
N ARG A 53 10.52 -3.73 -15.55
CA ARG A 53 10.98 -2.35 -15.57
C ARG A 53 9.91 -1.44 -15.01
N TYR A 54 10.31 -0.50 -14.16
CA TYR A 54 9.43 0.57 -13.72
C TYR A 54 9.10 1.52 -14.87
N ASP A 55 7.86 1.98 -14.92
CA ASP A 55 7.45 3.10 -15.77
C ASP A 55 8.19 4.38 -15.33
N GLU A 56 8.55 5.24 -16.27
CA GLU A 56 9.16 6.53 -15.94
C GLU A 56 8.11 7.52 -15.38
N THR A 57 6.85 7.32 -15.77
CA THR A 57 5.70 8.17 -15.40
C THR A 57 5.00 7.68 -14.14
N GLN A 58 5.72 7.64 -13.02
CA GLN A 58 5.15 7.20 -11.74
C GLN A 58 4.22 8.25 -11.12
N ILE A 59 2.92 7.93 -11.01
CA ILE A 59 1.88 8.84 -10.49
C ILE A 59 1.68 8.70 -8.97
N LEU A 60 1.89 7.50 -8.39
CA LEU A 60 1.52 7.17 -7.00
C LEU A 60 2.71 6.89 -6.07
N ARG A 61 3.88 7.49 -6.34
CA ARG A 61 5.13 7.22 -5.59
C ARG A 61 4.97 7.39 -4.07
N ASP A 62 4.22 8.40 -3.64
CA ASP A 62 4.03 8.72 -2.22
C ASP A 62 3.31 7.60 -1.44
N GLN A 63 2.63 6.68 -2.14
CA GLN A 63 1.92 5.56 -1.54
C GLN A 63 2.72 4.24 -1.56
N LEU A 64 3.98 4.27 -1.99
CA LEU A 64 4.81 3.08 -2.25
C LEU A 64 4.17 2.14 -3.28
N ILE A 65 3.43 2.72 -4.22
CA ILE A 65 2.79 2.06 -5.35
C ILE A 65 3.47 2.55 -6.62
N PHE A 66 3.95 1.59 -7.41
CA PHE A 66 4.70 1.84 -8.62
C PHE A 66 4.08 1.06 -9.77
N PHE A 67 4.23 1.56 -10.99
CA PHE A 67 3.79 0.87 -12.20
C PHE A 67 5.00 0.43 -13.03
N GLY A 68 4.81 -0.61 -13.83
CA GLY A 68 5.87 -1.14 -14.68
C GLY A 68 5.37 -2.18 -15.66
N GLU A 69 6.31 -2.79 -16.36
CA GLU A 69 6.05 -3.81 -17.38
C GLU A 69 7.00 -4.99 -17.21
N THR A 70 6.49 -6.21 -17.40
CA THR A 70 7.29 -7.43 -17.40
C THR A 70 8.18 -7.50 -18.64
N ILE A 71 9.43 -7.94 -18.45
CA ILE A 71 10.39 -8.11 -19.54
C ILE A 71 10.25 -9.53 -20.11
N GLY A 72 10.08 -9.66 -21.43
CA GLY A 72 10.07 -10.96 -22.13
C GLY A 72 8.69 -11.45 -22.60
N ASP A 73 7.59 -10.82 -22.17
CA ASP A 73 6.27 -11.04 -22.77
C ASP A 73 6.17 -10.26 -24.09
N ALA A 74 5.60 -10.85 -25.15
CA ALA A 74 5.54 -10.27 -26.50
C ALA A 74 4.87 -8.87 -26.59
N ALA A 75 4.17 -8.44 -25.54
CA ALA A 75 3.56 -7.11 -25.43
C ALA A 75 3.92 -6.35 -24.13
N GLY A 76 4.75 -6.92 -23.24
CA GLY A 76 5.04 -6.35 -21.91
C GLY A 76 3.78 -6.24 -21.04
N SER A 77 3.55 -7.20 -20.14
CA SER A 77 2.37 -7.15 -19.27
C SER A 77 2.50 -6.00 -18.27
N LYS A 78 1.55 -5.07 -18.28
CA LYS A 78 1.53 -3.95 -17.33
C LYS A 78 1.21 -4.44 -15.93
N ILE A 79 2.06 -4.09 -14.98
CA ILE A 79 1.97 -4.49 -13.58
C ILE A 79 1.92 -3.28 -12.65
N CYS A 80 1.25 -3.48 -11.52
CA CYS A 80 1.29 -2.61 -10.36
C CYS A 80 2.11 -3.30 -9.27
N ILE A 81 3.07 -2.56 -8.72
CA ILE A 81 4.09 -3.01 -7.80
C ILE A 81 3.90 -2.25 -6.49
N LYS A 82 3.74 -2.96 -5.39
CA LYS A 82 3.50 -2.36 -4.08
C LYS A 82 4.45 -2.90 -3.03
N PHE A 83 5.01 -1.99 -2.23
CA PHE A 83 5.87 -2.32 -1.10
C PHE A 83 5.13 -2.11 0.23
N VAL A 84 5.03 -3.18 1.03
CA VAL A 84 4.29 -3.17 2.30
C VAL A 84 4.92 -4.06 3.34
N ARG A 85 4.84 -3.67 4.61
CA ARG A 85 5.28 -4.52 5.75
C ARG A 85 4.27 -5.59 6.14
N HIS A 86 2.99 -5.29 6.02
CA HIS A 86 1.90 -6.21 6.34
C HIS A 86 0.95 -6.31 5.16
N TYR A 87 0.62 -7.53 4.77
CA TYR A 87 -0.25 -7.82 3.64
C TYR A 87 -0.88 -9.19 3.82
N SER A 88 -2.16 -9.32 3.47
CA SER A 88 -2.85 -10.61 3.44
C SER A 88 -3.09 -11.04 1.99
N PRO A 89 -2.28 -11.96 1.43
CA PRO A 89 -2.52 -12.51 0.10
C PRO A 89 -3.87 -13.22 0.00
N GLN A 90 -4.36 -13.82 1.08
CA GLN A 90 -5.64 -14.52 1.12
C GLN A 90 -6.82 -13.54 1.01
N ALA A 91 -6.84 -12.49 1.83
CA ALA A 91 -7.86 -11.45 1.76
C ALA A 91 -7.85 -10.76 0.38
N HIS A 92 -6.67 -10.54 -0.19
CA HIS A 92 -6.57 -9.98 -1.53
C HIS A 92 -7.16 -10.91 -2.60
N LYS A 93 -6.82 -12.19 -2.59
CA LYS A 93 -7.40 -13.16 -3.54
C LYS A 93 -8.93 -13.22 -3.42
N PHE A 94 -9.44 -13.16 -2.20
CA PHE A 94 -10.87 -13.05 -1.95
C PHE A 94 -11.47 -11.79 -2.59
N CYS A 95 -10.92 -10.59 -2.30
CA CYS A 95 -11.38 -9.35 -2.92
C CYS A 95 -11.29 -9.39 -4.45
N ALA A 96 -10.21 -9.94 -5.01
CA ALA A 96 -10.01 -10.05 -6.45
C ALA A 96 -11.05 -10.97 -7.10
N SER A 97 -11.40 -12.09 -6.45
CA SER A 97 -12.46 -13.00 -6.93
C SER A 97 -13.85 -12.36 -6.99
N LYS A 98 -14.08 -11.31 -6.21
CA LYS A 98 -15.29 -10.49 -6.21
C LYS A 98 -15.22 -9.31 -7.17
N GLY A 99 -14.07 -9.09 -7.82
CA GLY A 99 -13.82 -7.93 -8.67
C GLY A 99 -13.55 -6.63 -7.90
N ASN A 100 -13.27 -6.72 -6.59
CA ASN A 100 -13.05 -5.59 -5.68
C ASN A 100 -11.55 -5.25 -5.48
N ALA A 101 -10.66 -6.05 -6.05
CA ALA A 101 -9.22 -5.80 -6.08
C ALA A 101 -8.66 -6.26 -7.45
N PRO A 102 -7.51 -5.70 -7.87
CA PRO A 102 -6.79 -6.23 -9.03
C PRO A 102 -6.42 -7.70 -8.81
N LYS A 103 -6.09 -8.42 -9.88
CA LYS A 103 -5.59 -9.79 -9.74
C LYS A 103 -4.20 -9.78 -9.12
N LEU A 104 -3.99 -10.58 -8.08
CA LEU A 104 -2.66 -10.83 -7.52
C LEU A 104 -1.85 -11.72 -8.46
N ILE A 105 -0.71 -11.22 -8.93
CA ILE A 105 0.23 -11.96 -9.77
C ILE A 105 1.25 -12.68 -8.89
N ALA A 106 1.87 -11.97 -7.95
CA ALA A 106 2.90 -12.51 -7.07
C ALA A 106 2.94 -11.81 -5.71
N TYR A 107 3.48 -12.54 -4.73
CA TYR A 107 3.73 -12.07 -3.38
C TYR A 107 5.06 -12.63 -2.91
N ASN A 108 6.04 -11.75 -2.67
CA ASN A 108 7.40 -12.14 -2.31
C ASN A 108 7.80 -11.43 -1.03
N SER A 109 8.29 -12.19 -0.05
CA SER A 109 8.90 -11.61 1.14
C SER A 109 10.30 -11.09 0.82
N LEU A 110 10.56 -9.87 1.25
CA LEU A 110 11.84 -9.17 1.13
C LEU A 110 12.52 -9.12 2.51
N PRO A 111 13.83 -8.81 2.57
CA PRO A 111 14.52 -8.54 3.82
C PRO A 111 13.85 -7.45 4.67
N ASP A 112 14.17 -7.44 5.96
CA ASP A 112 13.67 -6.46 6.94
C ASP A 112 12.14 -6.39 7.09
N GLY A 113 11.47 -7.51 6.81
CA GLY A 113 10.01 -7.64 6.98
C GLY A 113 9.20 -6.88 5.92
N TRP A 114 9.81 -6.50 4.81
CA TRP A 114 9.09 -5.96 3.66
C TRP A 114 8.49 -7.07 2.81
N ASN A 115 7.45 -6.74 2.08
CA ASN A 115 6.85 -7.62 1.08
C ASN A 115 6.65 -6.86 -0.21
N LEU A 116 7.01 -7.51 -1.30
CA LEU A 116 6.74 -7.11 -2.66
C LEU A 116 5.42 -7.75 -3.10
N VAL A 117 4.47 -6.92 -3.49
CA VAL A 117 3.18 -7.34 -4.00
C VAL A 117 3.10 -6.93 -5.45
N ILE A 118 2.91 -7.90 -6.35
CA ILE A 118 2.77 -7.66 -7.78
C ILE A 118 1.33 -8.02 -8.17
N MET A 119 0.65 -7.10 -8.84
CA MET A 119 -0.74 -7.26 -9.27
C MET A 119 -0.93 -6.67 -10.67
N ASP A 120 -2.02 -7.06 -11.35
CA ASP A 120 -2.33 -6.49 -12.67
C ASP A 120 -2.44 -4.95 -12.58
N ALA A 121 -1.88 -4.23 -13.55
CA ALA A 121 -2.03 -2.78 -13.59
C ALA A 121 -3.48 -2.40 -13.89
N LEU A 122 -4.09 -1.67 -12.97
CA LEU A 122 -5.32 -0.93 -13.27
C LEU A 122 -4.93 0.40 -13.92
N GLY A 123 -5.62 0.77 -15.00
CA GLY A 123 -5.60 2.16 -15.46
C GLY A 123 -6.23 3.02 -14.37
N VAL A 124 -5.41 3.67 -13.56
CA VAL A 124 -5.88 4.53 -12.47
C VAL A 124 -6.51 5.76 -13.09
N LEU A 125 -7.83 5.90 -12.91
CA LEU A 125 -8.50 7.18 -13.09
C LEU A 125 -8.61 7.82 -11.71
N ASP A 126 -8.12 9.05 -11.61
CA ASP A 126 -8.17 9.86 -10.39
C ASP A 126 -9.61 10.36 -10.22
N CYS A 127 -10.52 9.48 -9.79
CA CYS A 127 -11.92 9.80 -9.53
C CYS A 127 -12.21 9.58 -8.06
N GLN A 128 -12.98 10.51 -7.47
CA GLN A 128 -13.41 10.36 -6.08
C GLN A 128 -14.31 9.13 -5.96
N PRO A 129 -14.06 8.27 -4.96
CA PRO A 129 -14.80 7.04 -4.85
C PRO A 129 -16.26 7.32 -4.41
N LEU A 130 -17.23 6.73 -5.12
CA LEU A 130 -18.66 6.84 -4.82
C LEU A 130 -18.97 6.12 -3.50
N LYS A 131 -19.66 6.82 -2.59
CA LYS A 131 -19.94 6.36 -1.22
C LYS A 131 -20.74 5.05 -1.19
N GLU A 132 -21.71 4.89 -2.09
CA GLU A 132 -22.52 3.67 -2.19
C GLU A 132 -21.67 2.46 -2.54
N THR A 133 -20.72 2.61 -3.47
CA THR A 133 -19.85 1.50 -3.92
C THR A 133 -18.91 1.04 -2.81
N ILE A 134 -18.32 1.98 -2.06
CA ILE A 134 -17.49 1.63 -0.89
C ILE A 134 -18.34 0.90 0.16
N THR A 135 -19.57 1.35 0.40
CA THR A 135 -20.47 0.75 1.39
C THR A 135 -20.84 -0.69 1.01
N CYS A 136 -21.13 -0.96 -0.26
CA CYS A 136 -21.35 -2.31 -0.77
C CYS A 136 -20.11 -3.20 -0.59
N LEU A 137 -18.92 -2.69 -0.92
CA LEU A 137 -17.67 -3.43 -0.79
C LEU A 137 -17.34 -3.79 0.68
N ILE A 138 -17.58 -2.86 1.61
CA ILE A 138 -17.44 -3.14 3.06
C ILE A 138 -18.45 -4.19 3.51
N ARG A 139 -19.71 -4.09 3.06
CA ARG A 139 -20.74 -5.10 3.36
C ARG A 139 -20.34 -6.47 2.83
N GLU A 140 -19.78 -6.56 1.63
CA GLU A 140 -19.32 -7.84 1.07
C GLU A 140 -18.14 -8.43 1.86
N LEU A 141 -17.21 -7.60 2.33
CA LEU A 141 -16.12 -8.03 3.20
C LEU A 141 -16.64 -8.59 4.54
N HIS A 142 -17.63 -7.91 5.13
CA HIS A 142 -18.17 -8.26 6.45
C HIS A 142 -19.22 -9.39 6.42
N ASN A 143 -20.02 -9.51 5.35
CA ASN A 143 -21.13 -10.46 5.27
C ASN A 143 -20.69 -11.90 5.00
N HIS A 144 -19.45 -12.12 4.58
CA HIS A 144 -18.98 -13.46 4.32
C HIS A 144 -18.55 -14.16 5.62
N ASN A 145 -18.86 -15.46 5.70
CA ASN A 145 -18.46 -16.41 6.75
C ASN A 145 -16.93 -16.47 7.00
N ASP A 146 -16.16 -15.74 6.19
CA ASP A 146 -14.71 -15.62 6.22
C ASP A 146 -14.21 -14.49 7.15
N GLY A 147 -15.09 -13.59 7.60
CA GLY A 147 -14.85 -12.66 8.73
C GLY A 147 -13.81 -11.55 8.50
N TYR A 148 -13.56 -11.11 7.27
CA TYR A 148 -12.52 -10.10 7.04
C TYR A 148 -13.00 -8.67 7.34
N VAL A 149 -12.34 -7.98 8.27
CA VAL A 149 -12.52 -6.53 8.50
C VAL A 149 -11.33 -5.75 7.95
N HIS A 150 -11.58 -4.68 7.22
CA HIS A 150 -10.53 -3.81 6.72
C HIS A 150 -10.08 -2.79 7.78
N GLY A 151 -8.91 -3.01 8.40
CA GLY A 151 -8.42 -2.20 9.52
C GLY A 151 -7.88 -0.79 9.18
N ASP A 152 -7.99 -0.32 7.94
CA ASP A 152 -7.53 1.03 7.54
C ASP A 152 -8.37 1.61 6.39
N LEU A 153 -9.70 1.69 6.51
CA LEU A 153 -10.54 2.25 5.46
C LEU A 153 -10.31 3.77 5.32
N ARG A 154 -9.72 4.19 4.18
CA ARG A 154 -9.49 5.60 3.82
C ARG A 154 -9.70 5.78 2.33
N TYR A 155 -10.12 6.97 1.90
CA TYR A 155 -10.31 7.26 0.47
C TYR A 155 -9.04 6.99 -0.35
N THR A 156 -7.86 7.25 0.22
CA THR A 156 -6.55 7.00 -0.41
C THR A 156 -6.23 5.53 -0.63
N ASN A 157 -7.01 4.60 -0.07
CA ASN A 157 -6.80 3.16 -0.23
C ASN A 157 -7.63 2.57 -1.38
N PHE A 158 -8.42 3.40 -2.06
CA PHE A 158 -9.22 3.03 -3.21
C PHE A 158 -8.68 3.70 -4.48
N VAL A 159 -8.78 2.99 -5.60
CA VAL A 159 -8.65 3.57 -6.95
C VAL A 159 -9.87 3.25 -7.76
N VAL A 160 -10.20 4.13 -8.70
CA VAL A 160 -11.35 3.97 -9.59
C VAL A 160 -10.87 3.63 -10.99
N ARG A 161 -11.54 2.67 -11.63
CA ARG A 161 -11.36 2.34 -13.05
C ARG A 161 -12.71 1.92 -13.61
N ASP A 162 -13.11 2.52 -14.73
CA ASP A 162 -14.34 2.18 -15.47
C ASP A 162 -15.58 2.10 -14.53
N ASP A 163 -15.77 3.12 -13.69
CA ASP A 163 -16.80 3.23 -12.63
C ASP A 163 -16.76 2.16 -11.51
N LYS A 164 -15.75 1.29 -11.50
CA LYS A 164 -15.51 0.29 -10.45
C LYS A 164 -14.43 0.74 -9.49
N HIS A 165 -14.60 0.38 -8.23
CA HIS A 165 -13.76 0.79 -7.12
C HIS A 165 -12.92 -0.40 -6.67
N PHE A 166 -11.60 -0.21 -6.64
CA PHE A 166 -10.65 -1.25 -6.29
C PHE A 166 -9.89 -0.88 -5.03
N MET A 167 -9.82 -1.83 -4.10
CA MET A 167 -9.07 -1.68 -2.86
C MET A 167 -7.60 -2.05 -3.09
N LEU A 168 -6.69 -1.09 -2.93
CA LEU A 168 -5.25 -1.31 -3.12
C LEU A 168 -4.50 -1.66 -1.84
N ARG A 169 -5.05 -1.34 -0.67
CA ARG A 169 -4.43 -1.64 0.63
C ARG A 169 -5.27 -2.70 1.33
N LEU A 170 -4.64 -3.79 1.78
CA LEU A 170 -5.26 -4.92 2.47
C LEU A 170 -4.36 -5.39 3.63
N GLY A 171 -3.70 -4.44 4.30
CA GLY A 171 -2.58 -4.73 5.22
C GLY A 171 -2.99 -5.18 6.63
N ARG A 172 -4.26 -5.00 7.01
CA ARG A 172 -4.81 -5.41 8.31
C ARG A 172 -6.20 -5.98 8.07
N THR A 173 -6.25 -7.22 7.62
CA THR A 173 -7.50 -7.97 7.47
C THR A 173 -7.32 -9.26 8.24
N ASN A 174 -7.92 -9.30 9.43
CA ASN A 174 -7.83 -10.44 10.34
C ASN A 174 -9.25 -10.99 10.53
N PRO A 175 -9.47 -12.31 10.35
CA PRO A 175 -10.77 -12.93 10.63
C PRO A 175 -11.21 -12.74 12.09
N GLU A 176 -10.25 -12.73 13.01
CA GLU A 176 -10.50 -12.61 14.46
C GLU A 176 -10.90 -11.19 14.89
N ASP A 177 -10.50 -10.16 14.13
CA ASP A 177 -10.86 -8.77 14.43
C ASP A 177 -12.36 -8.51 14.16
N ALA A 178 -13.02 -9.33 13.34
CA ALA A 178 -14.46 -9.25 13.11
C ALA A 178 -15.30 -9.49 14.37
N LEU A 179 -14.86 -10.41 15.24
CA LEU A 179 -15.58 -10.71 16.49
C LEU A 179 -15.61 -9.51 17.44
N SER A 180 -14.58 -8.65 17.41
CA SER A 180 -14.53 -7.44 18.24
C SER A 180 -15.49 -6.34 17.78
N TYR A 181 -15.81 -6.29 16.48
CA TYR A 181 -16.78 -5.33 15.92
C TYR A 181 -18.23 -5.77 16.12
N VAL A 182 -18.52 -7.07 16.02
CA VAL A 182 -19.89 -7.60 16.23
C VAL A 182 -20.33 -7.41 17.68
N CYS A 183 -19.44 -7.55 18.66
CA CYS A 183 -19.76 -7.28 20.07
C CYS A 183 -19.97 -5.79 20.42
N GLN A 184 -19.58 -4.84 19.55
CA GLN A 184 -19.85 -3.41 19.77
C GLN A 184 -21.17 -2.94 19.12
N SER A 185 -21.69 -3.64 18.12
CA SER A 185 -22.97 -3.31 17.48
C SER A 185 -24.20 -3.85 18.21
N GLU A 186 -24.05 -4.79 19.15
CA GLU A 186 -25.17 -5.30 19.96
C GLU A 186 -25.45 -4.49 21.24
N GLY A 187 -24.77 -3.35 21.44
CA GLY A 187 -24.86 -2.54 22.65
C GLY A 187 -25.87 -1.38 22.65
N TYR A 188 -26.62 -1.14 21.58
CA TYR A 188 -27.59 -0.03 21.52
C TYR A 188 -28.95 -0.47 20.97
N SER A 189 -29.74 -1.13 21.82
CA SER A 189 -31.19 -0.95 21.87
C SER A 189 -31.76 -1.71 23.08
N THR A 190 -32.08 -1.00 24.16
CA THR A 190 -33.29 -1.18 24.99
C THR A 190 -33.24 -0.24 26.20
N ALA A 191 -33.84 0.93 26.03
CA ALA A 191 -34.63 1.62 27.06
C ALA A 191 -35.52 2.65 26.34
#